data_AF-A0A9D8KRB9-F1
#
_entry.id   AF-A0A9D8KRB9-F1
#
_cell.length_a   1.000
_cell.length_b   1.000
_cell.length_c   1.000
_cell.angle_alpha   90.00
_cell.angle_beta   90.00
_cell.angle_gamma   90.00
#
_symmetry.space_group_name_H-M   'P 1'
#
loop_
_entity.id
_entity.type
_entity.pdbx_description
1 polymer ?
#
loop_
_entity_poly.entity_id
_entity_poly.type
_entity_poly.pdbx_seq_one_letter_code
_entity_poly.pdbx_strand_id
1 'polypeptide(L)'
;MLPRWDYGDAVRVTRNVRNDGTFPGVPTGDLLVRRGRIGHVRDVGTFLQDQIIYSVHFLTEGRLVGCREDELVGVDEAWIESRFEVRQRVRALRPLAVAGEVRVPAGSRGEVLNLEKSETQGVVYQTHFDCFAGMPLWVPEAALGEWRRPGDA
;
A
#
# COMPACT_ATOMS: atom_id res chain seq x y z
N MET A 1 -7.01 16.65 18.78
CA MET A 1 -7.07 16.79 17.32
C MET A 1 -8.52 16.89 16.90
N LEU A 2 -8.82 17.61 15.82
CA LEU A 2 -10.16 17.63 15.22
C LEU A 2 -10.20 16.57 14.10
N PRO A 3 -11.27 15.77 13.99
CA PRO A 3 -11.39 14.81 12.90
C PRO A 3 -11.57 15.51 11.56
N ARG A 4 -10.98 14.91 10.53
CA ARG A 4 -11.07 15.36 9.13
C ARG A 4 -12.40 14.98 8.47
N TRP A 5 -13.01 13.88 8.89
CA TRP A 5 -14.28 13.35 8.35
C TRP A 5 -15.30 13.13 9.47
N ASP A 6 -16.58 13.18 9.14
CA ASP A 6 -17.71 12.96 10.05
C ASP A 6 -18.57 11.77 9.58
N TYR A 7 -19.58 11.41 10.38
CA TYR A 7 -20.55 10.39 10.06
C TYR A 7 -21.14 10.56 8.66
N GLY A 8 -21.12 9.47 7.88
CA GLY A 8 -21.67 9.42 6.52
C GLY A 8 -20.65 9.75 5.43
N ASP A 9 -19.52 10.36 5.76
CA ASP A 9 -18.51 10.73 4.77
C ASP A 9 -17.94 9.50 4.05
N ALA A 10 -17.79 9.61 2.74
CA ALA A 10 -17.20 8.58 1.90
C ALA A 10 -15.67 8.73 1.88
N VAL A 11 -14.99 7.67 2.30
CA VAL A 11 -13.53 7.60 2.40
C VAL A 11 -13.00 6.39 1.65
N ARG A 12 -11.76 6.48 1.16
CA ARG A 12 -11.05 5.43 0.46
C ARG A 12 -9.82 5.01 1.26
N VAL A 13 -9.61 3.70 1.42
CA VAL A 13 -8.38 3.19 2.06
C VAL A 13 -7.18 3.30 1.12
N THR A 14 -6.09 3.87 1.60
CA THR A 14 -4.87 4.09 0.80
C THR A 14 -3.94 2.88 0.76
N ARG A 15 -4.00 2.04 1.80
CA ARG A 15 -3.24 0.80 1.98
C ARG A 15 -4.15 -0.36 2.36
N ASN A 16 -3.63 -1.58 2.24
CA ASN A 16 -4.35 -2.76 2.73
C ASN A 16 -4.50 -2.65 4.24
N VAL A 17 -5.74 -2.74 4.72
CA VAL A 17 -6.04 -2.78 6.15
C VAL A 17 -5.98 -4.24 6.57
N ARG A 18 -5.07 -4.55 7.49
CA ARG A 18 -4.88 -5.89 8.05
C ARG A 18 -5.24 -5.84 9.53
N ASN A 19 -5.71 -6.97 10.06
CA ASN A 19 -6.06 -7.03 11.47
C ASN A 19 -4.80 -6.88 12.34
N ASP A 20 -4.76 -5.84 13.17
CA ASP A 20 -3.68 -5.62 14.14
C ASP A 20 -3.93 -6.36 15.48
N GLY A 21 -5.04 -7.10 15.57
CA GLY A 21 -5.48 -7.82 16.77
C GLY A 21 -6.73 -7.23 17.41
N THR A 22 -7.24 -6.10 16.90
CA THR A 22 -8.44 -5.44 17.42
C THR A 22 -9.75 -5.92 16.80
N PHE A 23 -9.71 -6.49 15.58
CA PHE A 23 -10.89 -6.99 14.90
C PHE A 23 -11.23 -8.44 15.35
N PRO A 24 -12.45 -8.71 15.84
CA PRO A 24 -12.81 -10.01 16.39
C PRO A 24 -12.98 -11.09 15.31
N GLY A 25 -12.58 -12.33 15.63
CA GLY A 25 -12.84 -13.49 14.76
C GLY A 25 -11.97 -13.58 13.50
N VAL A 26 -11.00 -12.68 13.33
CA VAL A 26 -10.03 -12.69 12.23
C VAL A 26 -8.62 -12.80 12.81
N PRO A 27 -7.74 -13.68 12.31
CA PRO A 27 -6.35 -13.74 12.77
C PRO A 27 -5.58 -12.42 12.60
N THR A 28 -4.63 -12.16 13.49
CA THR A 28 -3.71 -11.01 13.34
C THR A 28 -2.89 -11.14 12.06
N GLY A 29 -2.79 -10.05 11.31
CA GLY A 29 -2.09 -9.97 10.02
C GLY A 29 -2.99 -10.28 8.83
N ASP A 30 -4.17 -10.86 9.01
CA ASP A 30 -5.07 -11.17 7.91
C ASP A 30 -5.70 -9.92 7.31
N LEU A 31 -5.95 -9.98 6.00
CA LEU A 31 -6.51 -8.87 5.24
C LEU A 31 -7.98 -8.64 5.61
N LEU A 32 -8.30 -7.43 6.07
CA LEU A 32 -9.67 -7.00 6.33
C LEU A 32 -10.26 -6.30 5.12
N VAL A 33 -9.52 -5.34 4.55
CA VAL A 33 -9.96 -4.50 3.43
C VAL A 33 -8.78 -4.26 2.49
N ARG A 34 -8.99 -4.46 1.18
CA ARG A 34 -7.97 -4.10 0.18
C ARG A 34 -7.88 -2.59 0.01
N ARG A 35 -6.67 -2.08 -0.28
CA ARG A 35 -6.47 -0.70 -0.73
C ARG A 35 -7.41 -0.35 -1.89
N GLY A 36 -7.81 0.92 -1.96
CA GLY A 36 -8.71 1.45 -2.99
C GLY A 36 -10.20 1.23 -2.70
N ARG A 37 -10.56 0.42 -1.70
CA ARG A 37 -11.95 0.24 -1.29
C ARG A 37 -12.51 1.51 -0.68
N ILE A 38 -13.75 1.80 -1.04
CA ILE A 38 -14.52 2.93 -0.51
C ILE A 38 -15.44 2.39 0.58
N GLY A 39 -15.47 3.10 1.71
CA GLY A 39 -16.40 2.87 2.81
C GLY A 39 -16.98 4.19 3.30
N HIS A 40 -17.92 4.10 4.24
CA HIS A 40 -18.55 5.28 4.84
C HIS A 40 -18.24 5.34 6.33
N VAL A 41 -17.84 6.51 6.81
CA VAL A 41 -17.58 6.74 8.23
C VAL A 41 -18.88 6.52 9.01
N ARG A 42 -18.81 5.72 10.06
CA ARG A 42 -19.94 5.37 10.92
C ARG A 42 -19.80 5.93 12.33
N ASP A 43 -18.57 6.09 12.80
CA ASP A 43 -18.25 6.68 14.10
C ASP A 43 -16.81 7.19 14.11
N VAL A 44 -16.51 8.13 15.00
CA VAL A 44 -15.17 8.70 15.20
C VAL A 44 -14.81 8.56 16.67
N GLY A 45 -13.83 7.71 16.94
CA GLY A 45 -13.31 7.47 18.27
C GLY A 45 -11.87 7.92 18.44
N THR A 46 -11.35 7.72 19.64
CA THR A 46 -9.93 7.95 19.96
C THR A 46 -9.30 6.72 20.57
N PHE A 47 -8.08 6.39 20.15
CA PHE A 47 -7.20 5.42 20.78
C PHE A 47 -6.11 6.16 21.56
N LEU A 48 -5.77 5.68 22.77
CA LEU A 48 -4.78 6.29 23.68
C LEU A 48 -4.95 7.82 23.88
N GLN A 49 -6.19 8.32 23.82
CA GLN A 49 -6.59 9.73 23.98
C GLN A 49 -6.10 10.72 22.91
N ASP A 50 -5.14 10.34 22.05
CA ASP A 50 -4.51 11.24 21.08
C ASP A 50 -4.63 10.81 19.61
N GLN A 51 -4.95 9.54 19.35
CA GLN A 51 -5.05 9.00 17.99
C GLN A 51 -6.50 8.88 17.55
N ILE A 52 -6.89 9.60 16.50
CA ILE A 52 -8.23 9.48 15.91
C ILE A 52 -8.34 8.15 15.17
N ILE A 53 -9.43 7.42 15.44
CA ILE A 53 -9.79 6.17 14.75
C ILE A 53 -11.19 6.34 14.16
N TYR A 54 -11.29 6.19 12.85
CA TYR A 54 -12.54 6.20 12.10
C TYR A 54 -13.09 4.78 12.03
N SER A 55 -14.29 4.54 12.55
CA SER A 55 -15.02 3.30 12.28
C SER A 55 -15.68 3.41 10.92
N VAL A 56 -15.13 2.72 9.92
CA VAL A 56 -15.59 2.80 8.53
C VAL A 56 -16.35 1.54 8.15
N HIS A 57 -17.56 1.68 7.63
CA HIS A 57 -18.34 0.57 7.10
C HIS A 57 -18.03 0.36 5.61
N PHE A 58 -17.39 -0.76 5.30
CA PHE A 58 -17.14 -1.23 3.94
C PHE A 58 -18.25 -2.18 3.52
N LEU A 59 -19.22 -1.65 2.77
CA LEU A 59 -20.43 -2.38 2.37
C LEU A 59 -20.12 -3.61 1.49
N THR A 60 -19.09 -3.53 0.64
CA THR A 60 -18.72 -4.64 -0.25
C THR A 60 -18.19 -5.83 0.54
N GLU A 61 -17.34 -5.57 1.55
CA GLU A 61 -16.78 -6.57 2.44
C GLU A 61 -17.74 -6.97 3.58
N GLY A 62 -18.78 -6.17 3.84
CA GLY A 62 -19.74 -6.36 4.94
C GLY A 62 -19.10 -6.19 6.32
N ARG A 63 -18.14 -5.27 6.46
CA ARG A 63 -17.32 -5.12 7.68
C ARG A 63 -17.24 -3.68 8.15
N LEU A 64 -17.30 -3.49 9.48
CA LEU A 64 -16.98 -2.23 10.15
C LEU A 64 -15.54 -2.31 10.65
N VAL A 65 -14.64 -1.51 10.11
CA VAL A 65 -13.20 -1.58 10.40
C VAL A 65 -12.72 -0.23 10.93
N GLY A 66 -11.94 -0.27 12.00
CA GLY A 66 -11.25 0.91 12.52
C GLY A 66 -10.07 1.27 11.60
N CYS A 67 -10.02 2.51 11.15
CA CYS A 67 -8.97 3.03 10.30
C CYS A 67 -8.35 4.28 10.94
N ARG A 68 -7.02 4.39 10.87
CA ARG A 68 -6.30 5.62 11.23
C ARG A 68 -6.50 6.67 10.16
N GLU A 69 -6.29 7.94 10.52
CA GLU A 69 -6.41 9.04 9.56
C GLU A 69 -5.47 8.89 8.36
N ASP A 70 -4.23 8.42 8.58
CA ASP A 70 -3.23 8.19 7.52
C ASP A 70 -3.56 7.00 6.59
N GLU A 71 -4.55 6.19 6.96
CA GLU A 71 -5.04 5.07 6.14
C GLU A 71 -6.15 5.49 5.18
N LEU A 72 -6.68 6.70 5.33
CA LEU A 72 -7.85 7.19 4.61
C LEU A 72 -7.53 8.42 3.76
N VAL A 73 -8.26 8.54 2.67
CA VAL A 73 -8.40 9.78 1.88
C VAL A 73 -9.86 9.96 1.52
N GLY A 74 -10.29 11.19 1.29
CA GLY A 74 -11.62 11.48 0.73
C GLY A 74 -11.80 10.82 -0.64
N VAL A 75 -13.03 10.46 -0.97
CA VAL A 75 -13.34 9.78 -2.23
C VAL A 75 -12.95 10.60 -3.47
N ASP A 76 -13.03 11.93 -3.36
CA ASP A 76 -12.72 12.89 -4.44
C ASP A 76 -11.24 13.30 -4.48
N GLU A 77 -10.44 12.86 -3.51
CA GLU A 77 -9.00 13.11 -3.52
C GLU A 77 -8.30 12.20 -4.54
N ALA A 78 -7.26 12.74 -5.17
CA ALA A 78 -6.44 12.01 -6.13
C ALA A 78 -5.90 10.72 -5.49
N TRP A 79 -6.24 9.59 -6.09
CA TRP A 79 -5.77 8.28 -5.65
C TRP A 79 -5.20 7.51 -6.84
N ILE A 80 -3.90 7.23 -6.75
CA ILE A 80 -3.20 6.42 -7.73
C ILE A 80 -3.03 5.02 -7.13
N GLU A 81 -3.61 4.03 -7.80
CA GLU A 81 -3.42 2.63 -7.43
C GLU A 81 -1.96 2.24 -7.63
N SER A 82 -1.40 1.56 -6.64
CA SER A 82 -0.08 0.95 -6.74
C SER A 82 -0.25 -0.55 -6.93
N ARG A 83 0.57 -1.18 -7.79
CA ARG A 83 0.53 -2.63 -8.05
C ARG A 83 1.22 -3.43 -6.95
N PHE A 84 2.36 -2.94 -6.48
CA PHE A 84 3.17 -3.59 -5.44
C PHE A 84 3.06 -2.90 -4.08
N GLU A 85 3.32 -3.67 -3.03
CA GLU A 85 3.34 -3.23 -1.63
C GLU A 85 4.77 -3.09 -1.10
N VAL A 86 4.96 -2.24 -0.08
CA VAL A 86 6.21 -2.20 0.67
C VAL A 86 6.49 -3.59 1.28
N ARG A 87 7.75 -4.02 1.23
CA ARG A 87 8.27 -5.36 1.53
C ARG A 87 7.85 -6.46 0.55
N GLN A 88 7.11 -6.13 -0.52
CA GLN A 88 6.81 -7.11 -1.55
C GLN A 88 8.07 -7.42 -2.36
N ARG A 89 8.31 -8.72 -2.59
CA ARG A 89 9.33 -9.19 -3.52
C ARG A 89 8.87 -8.99 -4.96
N VAL A 90 9.75 -8.39 -5.75
CA VAL A 90 9.53 -8.04 -7.15
C VAL A 90 10.69 -8.52 -8.01
N ARG A 91 10.52 -8.46 -9.32
CA ARG A 91 11.57 -8.69 -10.30
C ARG A 91 11.69 -7.53 -11.27
N ALA A 92 12.90 -7.22 -11.71
CA ALA A 92 13.09 -6.32 -12.83
C ALA A 92 12.53 -6.96 -14.11
N LEU A 93 11.62 -6.28 -14.81
CA LEU A 93 11.11 -6.75 -16.11
C LEU A 93 12.04 -6.41 -17.28
N ARG A 94 12.92 -5.43 -17.09
CA ARG A 94 13.88 -4.93 -18.08
C ARG A 94 15.23 -4.67 -17.39
N PRO A 95 16.35 -4.65 -18.14
CA PRO A 95 17.63 -4.23 -17.56
C PRO A 95 17.56 -2.79 -17.07
N LEU A 96 18.06 -2.52 -15.86
CA LEU A 96 18.15 -1.18 -15.29
C LEU A 96 19.61 -0.72 -15.33
N ALA A 97 19.82 0.46 -15.91
CA ALA A 97 21.12 1.09 -16.01
C ALA A 97 21.29 2.22 -14.99
N VAL A 98 22.48 2.31 -14.41
CA VAL A 98 22.90 3.40 -13.52
C VAL A 98 24.17 3.99 -14.13
N ALA A 99 24.18 5.31 -14.34
CA ALA A 99 25.29 6.01 -15.01
C ALA A 99 25.69 5.39 -16.37
N GLY A 100 24.71 4.88 -17.13
CA GLY A 100 24.94 4.29 -18.46
C GLY A 100 25.35 2.82 -18.47
N GLU A 101 25.63 2.22 -17.30
CA GLU A 101 25.97 0.80 -17.19
C GLU A 101 24.80 -0.02 -16.68
N VAL A 102 24.54 -1.19 -17.27
CA VAL A 102 23.54 -2.13 -16.75
C VAL A 102 24.05 -2.72 -15.42
N ARG A 103 23.38 -2.36 -14.32
CA ARG A 103 23.71 -2.87 -12.96
C ARG A 103 22.69 -3.88 -12.45
N VAL A 104 21.46 -3.84 -12.97
CA VAL A 104 20.39 -4.80 -12.65
C VAL A 104 19.92 -5.47 -13.93
N PRO A 105 20.35 -6.71 -14.21
CA PRO A 105 19.81 -7.49 -15.33
C PRO A 105 18.29 -7.71 -15.22
N ALA A 106 17.63 -7.92 -16.36
CA ALA A 106 16.23 -8.34 -16.35
C ALA A 106 16.08 -9.68 -15.60
N GLY A 107 14.99 -9.83 -14.85
CA GLY A 107 14.72 -10.99 -14.01
C GLY A 107 15.34 -10.92 -12.61
N SER A 108 16.25 -9.98 -12.34
CA SER A 108 16.84 -9.82 -11.01
C SER A 108 15.77 -9.58 -9.95
N ARG A 109 15.91 -10.31 -8.84
CA ARG A 109 15.04 -10.18 -7.67
C ARG A 109 15.33 -8.90 -6.91
N GLY A 110 14.29 -8.26 -6.41
CA GLY A 110 14.37 -7.15 -5.48
C GLY A 110 13.22 -7.12 -4.49
N GLU A 111 13.28 -6.15 -3.58
CA GLU A 111 12.27 -5.88 -2.57
C GLU A 111 11.92 -4.40 -2.56
N VAL A 112 10.62 -4.10 -2.53
CA VAL A 112 10.12 -2.72 -2.43
C VAL A 112 10.37 -2.20 -1.01
N LEU A 113 11.13 -1.14 -0.88
CA LEU A 113 11.40 -0.48 0.39
C LEU A 113 10.42 0.66 0.66
N ASN A 114 10.09 1.42 -0.39
CA ASN A 114 9.18 2.55 -0.33
C ASN A 114 8.52 2.77 -1.70
N LEU A 115 7.52 3.64 -1.76
CA LEU A 115 6.89 4.07 -2.99
C LEU A 115 6.51 5.55 -2.93
N GLU A 116 6.54 6.19 -4.09
CA GLU A 116 6.02 7.53 -4.28
C GLU A 116 4.97 7.50 -5.39
N LYS A 117 3.96 8.37 -5.25
CA LYS A 117 2.84 8.49 -6.19
C LYS A 117 2.81 9.92 -6.70
N SER A 118 2.75 10.09 -8.00
CA SER A 118 2.65 11.38 -8.66
C SER A 118 1.73 11.28 -9.87
N GLU A 119 0.91 12.30 -10.11
CA GLU A 119 0.03 12.34 -11.29
C GLU A 119 0.82 12.30 -12.61
N THR A 120 2.05 12.82 -12.63
CA THR A 120 2.85 12.92 -13.86
C THR A 120 3.66 11.66 -14.16
N GLN A 121 4.10 10.94 -13.12
CA GLN A 121 5.01 9.78 -13.25
C GLN A 121 4.35 8.45 -12.86
N GLY A 122 3.10 8.48 -12.36
CA GLY A 122 2.43 7.30 -11.82
C GLY A 122 3.05 6.88 -10.48
N VAL A 123 3.26 5.57 -10.33
CA VAL A 123 3.88 5.00 -9.13
C VAL A 123 5.35 4.66 -9.41
N VAL A 124 6.24 5.19 -8.58
CA VAL A 124 7.65 4.84 -8.56
C VAL A 124 7.99 4.15 -7.26
N TYR A 125 8.81 3.11 -7.35
CA TYR A 125 9.15 2.25 -6.24
C TYR A 125 10.63 2.36 -5.93
N GLN A 126 10.96 2.68 -4.68
CA GLN A 126 12.31 2.52 -4.18
C GLN A 126 12.55 1.03 -3.94
N THR A 127 13.36 0.41 -4.79
CA THR A 127 13.56 -1.05 -4.82
C THR A 127 15.02 -1.39 -4.59
N HIS A 128 15.30 -2.25 -3.61
CA HIS A 128 16.62 -2.85 -3.45
C HIS A 128 16.69 -4.14 -4.27
N PHE A 129 17.70 -4.29 -5.12
CA PHE A 129 17.94 -5.51 -5.90
C PHE A 129 19.12 -6.29 -5.34
N ASP A 130 18.98 -7.60 -5.22
CA ASP A 130 20.01 -8.45 -4.60
C ASP A 130 21.33 -8.43 -5.38
N CYS A 131 21.27 -8.27 -6.70
CA CYS A 131 22.44 -8.19 -7.57
C CYS A 131 23.14 -6.83 -7.53
N PHE A 132 22.56 -5.83 -6.86
CA PHE A 132 23.06 -4.47 -6.78
C PHE A 132 23.01 -3.98 -5.33
N ALA A 133 23.97 -4.48 -4.54
CA ALA A 133 24.05 -4.19 -3.12
C ALA A 133 24.35 -2.71 -2.83
N GLY A 134 23.73 -2.18 -1.78
CA GLY A 134 24.12 -0.93 -1.13
C GLY A 134 23.31 0.31 -1.53
N MET A 135 22.69 0.35 -2.72
CA MET A 135 21.90 1.52 -3.14
C MET A 135 20.57 1.08 -3.78
N PRO A 136 19.42 1.37 -3.16
CA PRO A 136 18.13 1.13 -3.80
C PRO A 136 17.91 2.08 -4.98
N LEU A 137 17.18 1.61 -5.98
CA LEU A 137 16.85 2.37 -7.19
C LEU A 137 15.40 2.84 -7.14
N TRP A 138 15.13 4.04 -7.65
CA TRP A 138 13.77 4.46 -7.98
C TRP A 138 13.38 3.88 -9.34
N VAL A 139 12.42 2.95 -9.33
CA VAL A 139 12.02 2.18 -10.50
C VAL A 139 10.54 2.44 -10.79
N PRO A 140 10.17 2.83 -12.02
CA PRO A 140 8.77 2.99 -12.38
C PRO A 140 8.04 1.64 -12.31
N GLU A 141 6.76 1.66 -11.94
CA GLU A 141 5.93 0.46 -11.81
C GLU A 141 6.00 -0.47 -13.03
N ALA A 142 6.02 0.10 -14.24
CA ALA A 142 6.08 -0.64 -15.50
C ALA A 142 7.37 -1.46 -15.71
N ALA A 143 8.42 -1.18 -14.94
CA ALA A 143 9.69 -1.93 -14.97
C ALA A 143 9.76 -3.04 -13.89
N LEU A 144 8.71 -3.20 -13.08
CA LEU A 144 8.63 -4.22 -12.02
C LEU A 144 7.55 -5.25 -12.30
N GLY A 145 7.82 -6.49 -11.92
CA GLY A 145 6.89 -7.61 -11.98
C GLY A 145 6.83 -8.36 -10.65
N GLU A 146 5.79 -9.16 -10.44
CA GLU A 146 5.73 -10.06 -9.28
C GLU A 146 6.92 -11.04 -9.30
N TRP A 147 7.57 -11.20 -8.15
CA TRP A 147 8.51 -12.31 -7.94
C TRP A 147 7.74 -13.52 -7.42
N ARG A 148 7.67 -14.58 -8.22
CA ARG A 148 7.20 -15.90 -7.78
C ARG A 148 8.38 -16.78 -7.46
N ARG A 149 8.29 -17.62 -6.43
CA ARG A 149 9.37 -18.59 -6.20
C ARG A 149 9.35 -19.61 -7.34
N PRO A 150 10.51 -20.11 -7.79
CA PRO A 150 10.54 -21.28 -8.66
C PRO A 150 9.80 -22.43 -7.94
N GLY A 151 8.65 -22.86 -8.47
CA GLY A 151 7.79 -23.90 -7.88
C GLY A 151 6.34 -23.48 -7.56
N ASP A 152 5.97 -22.20 -7.66
CA ASP A 152 4.60 -21.71 -7.42
C ASP A 152 3.65 -21.87 -8.64
N ALA A 153 3.73 -23.00 -9.38
CA ALA A 153 2.89 -23.28 -10.56
C ALA A 153 1.97 -24.49 -10.33
#